data_AF-A0AAV7K7P5-F1
#
_entry.id   AF-A0AAV7K7P5-F1
#
_cell.length_a   1.000
_cell.length_b   1.000
_cell.length_c   1.000
_cell.angle_alpha   90.00
_cell.angle_beta   90.00
_cell.angle_gamma   90.00
#
_symmetry.space_group_name_H-M   'P 1'
#
loop_
_entity.id
_entity.type
_entity.pdbx_description
1 polymer ?
#
loop_
_entity_poly.entity_id
_entity_poly.type
_entity_poly.pdbx_seq_one_letter_code
_entity_poly.pdbx_strand_id
1 'polypeptide(L)'
;MMGVILERNEIDMHRIAVRSGILKGSYNRNQFDLCPHPLHSVNDFTTDKEIGIRQAVQQGSKCGGQGFAKCNCTQSGTQCKSNKCKCFKTGLKCNSKCHASMTCPNKI
;
A
#
# COMPACT_ATOMS: atom_id res chain seq x y z
N MET A 1 6.87 -2.55 -3.37
CA MET A 1 6.29 -1.49 -4.22
C MET A 1 7.04 -1.55 -5.53
N MET A 2 6.34 -1.54 -6.66
CA MET A 2 6.97 -1.56 -7.99
C MET A 2 6.87 -0.18 -8.63
N GLY A 3 7.83 0.15 -9.49
CA GLY A 3 7.88 1.40 -10.23
C GLY A 3 8.63 1.24 -11.55
N VAL A 4 8.58 2.27 -12.37
CA VAL A 4 9.31 2.39 -13.64
C VAL A 4 10.29 3.53 -13.56
N ILE A 5 11.46 3.32 -14.16
CA ILE A 5 12.45 4.37 -14.35
C ILE A 5 11.97 5.23 -15.52
N LEU A 6 11.75 6.52 -15.27
CA LEU A 6 11.37 7.48 -16.30
C LEU A 6 12.60 8.08 -16.98
N GLU A 7 13.56 8.52 -16.16
CA GLU A 7 14.73 9.28 -16.60
C GLU A 7 15.95 8.84 -15.80
N ARG A 8 17.11 8.88 -16.47
CA ARG A 8 18.44 8.72 -15.88
C ARG A 8 19.26 9.95 -16.27
N ASN A 9 19.86 10.62 -15.30
CA ASN A 9 20.71 11.77 -15.57
C ASN A 9 22.19 11.36 -15.80
N GLU A 10 23.03 12.35 -16.10
CA GLU A 10 24.47 12.16 -16.39
C GLU A 10 25.27 11.56 -15.21
N ILE A 11 24.76 11.68 -13.98
CA ILE A 11 25.41 11.22 -12.74
C ILE A 11 24.76 9.93 -12.21
N ASP A 12 24.10 9.15 -13.07
CA ASP A 12 23.47 7.87 -12.71
C ASP A 12 22.36 7.97 -11.63
N MET A 13 21.70 9.12 -11.54
CA MET A 13 20.53 9.32 -10.69
C MET A 13 19.25 9.14 -11.50
N HIS A 14 18.29 8.46 -10.88
CA HIS A 14 17.08 7.97 -11.55
C HIS A 14 15.84 8.66 -10.99
N ARG A 15 14.92 9.05 -11.89
CA ARG A 15 13.55 9.42 -11.52
C ARG A 15 12.63 8.22 -11.70
N ILE A 16 11.86 7.92 -10.67
CA ILE A 16 11.05 6.70 -10.58
C ILE A 16 9.58 7.08 -10.45
N ALA A 17 8.75 6.55 -11.34
CA ALA A 17 7.30 6.61 -11.22
C ALA A 17 6.76 5.35 -10.56
N VAL A 18 5.75 5.52 -9.71
CA VAL A 18 4.96 4.46 -9.10
C VAL A 18 3.50 4.71 -9.41
N ARG A 19 2.63 3.72 -9.14
CA ARG A 19 1.22 3.78 -9.55
C ARG A 19 0.50 5.05 -9.10
N SER A 20 0.91 5.59 -7.94
CA SER A 20 0.33 6.76 -7.30
C SER A 20 0.95 8.12 -7.71
N GLY A 21 2.04 8.12 -8.49
CA GLY A 21 2.73 9.34 -8.91
C GLY A 21 4.24 9.15 -9.10
N ILE A 22 4.95 10.24 -9.41
CA ILE A 22 6.42 10.29 -9.47
C ILE A 22 6.98 10.43 -8.05
N LEU A 23 7.96 9.61 -7.69
CA LEU A 23 8.63 9.75 -6.41
C LEU A 23 9.45 11.04 -6.36
N LYS A 24 9.27 11.83 -5.30
CA LYS A 24 10.07 13.03 -5.05
C LYS A 24 11.55 12.70 -4.96
N GLY A 25 12.37 13.54 -5.58
CA GLY A 25 13.83 13.40 -5.60
C GLY A 25 14.35 12.47 -6.70
N SER A 26 15.63 12.12 -6.59
CA SER A 26 16.31 11.19 -7.51
C SER A 26 17.00 10.09 -6.71
N TYR A 27 17.13 8.92 -7.32
CA TYR A 27 17.56 7.70 -6.65
C TYR A 27 18.80 7.12 -7.32
N ASN A 28 19.76 6.72 -6.51
CA ASN A 28 20.92 6.00 -7.02
C ASN A 28 20.53 4.54 -7.36
N ARG A 29 21.34 3.88 -8.19
CA ARG A 29 21.08 2.49 -8.58
C ARG A 29 21.00 1.54 -7.37
N ASN A 30 21.67 1.83 -6.26
CA ASN A 30 21.74 0.98 -5.06
C ASN A 30 20.53 1.12 -4.12
N GLN A 31 19.60 2.04 -4.38
CA GLN A 31 18.41 2.30 -3.57
C GLN A 31 17.19 1.48 -3.98
N PHE A 32 17.28 0.71 -5.06
CA PHE A 32 16.19 -0.11 -5.58
C PHE A 32 16.71 -1.35 -6.28
N ASP A 33 15.87 -2.37 -6.38
CA ASP A 33 16.16 -3.58 -7.13
C ASP A 33 15.51 -3.52 -8.51
N LEU A 34 16.18 -4.07 -9.53
CA LEU A 34 15.60 -4.22 -10.85
C LEU A 34 14.74 -5.48 -10.89
N CYS A 35 13.56 -5.37 -11.48
CA CYS A 35 12.75 -6.53 -11.79
C CYS A 35 13.17 -7.11 -13.15
N PRO A 36 13.61 -8.37 -13.22
CA PRO A 36 14.03 -8.97 -14.48
C PRO A 36 12.86 -9.26 -15.44
N HIS A 37 11.61 -9.21 -14.94
CA HIS A 37 10.41 -9.48 -15.71
C HIS A 37 9.63 -8.18 -15.95
N PRO A 38 9.12 -7.94 -17.17
CA PRO A 38 8.25 -6.80 -17.45
C PRO A 38 6.86 -7.06 -16.87
N LEU A 39 6.69 -6.77 -15.58
CA LEU A 39 5.41 -6.94 -14.87
C LEU A 39 4.40 -5.81 -15.16
N HIS A 40 4.90 -4.66 -15.61
CA HIS A 40 4.10 -3.46 -15.85
C HIS A 40 4.60 -2.70 -17.08
N SER A 41 3.68 -2.04 -17.78
CA SER A 41 3.98 -1.07 -18.83
C SER A 41 4.06 0.33 -18.25
N VAL A 42 4.77 1.25 -18.91
CA VAL A 42 4.87 2.67 -18.48
C VAL A 42 3.50 3.32 -18.31
N ASN A 43 2.51 2.90 -19.12
CA ASN A 43 1.14 3.40 -19.07
C ASN A 43 0.37 2.98 -17.80
N ASP A 44 0.88 2.04 -17.00
CA ASP A 44 0.27 1.63 -15.73
C ASP A 44 0.56 2.62 -14.58
N PHE A 45 1.40 3.62 -14.83
CA PHE A 45 1.93 4.55 -13.82
C PHE A 45 1.43 5.98 -14.06
N THR A 46 1.05 6.64 -12.98
CA THR A 46 0.65 8.06 -13.03
C THR A 46 1.90 8.93 -13.04
N THR A 47 2.05 9.80 -14.04
CA THR A 47 3.21 10.72 -14.17
C THR A 47 2.86 12.18 -13.86
N ASP A 48 1.62 12.47 -13.46
CA ASP A 48 1.09 13.84 -13.37
C ASP A 48 1.49 14.60 -12.09
N LYS A 49 1.88 13.88 -11.03
CA LYS A 49 2.13 14.48 -9.71
C LYS A 49 3.30 13.85 -8.99
N GLU A 50 4.01 14.66 -8.21
CA GLU A 50 5.06 14.19 -7.31
C GLU A 50 4.51 13.78 -5.94
N ILE A 51 4.98 12.65 -5.42
CA ILE A 51 4.60 12.11 -4.12
C ILE A 51 5.84 11.67 -3.33
N GLY A 52 5.77 11.79 -2.00
CA GLY A 52 6.82 11.24 -1.14
C GLY A 52 6.78 9.72 -1.06
N ILE A 53 7.93 9.07 -0.85
CA ILE A 53 8.03 7.59 -0.71
C ILE A 53 7.05 7.07 0.34
N ARG A 54 6.97 7.72 1.51
CA ARG A 54 6.05 7.31 2.59
C ARG A 54 4.58 7.33 2.16
N GLN A 55 4.19 8.36 1.40
CA GLN A 55 2.84 8.50 0.88
C GLN A 55 2.55 7.45 -0.21
N ALA A 56 3.53 7.16 -1.09
CA ALA A 56 3.43 6.12 -2.09
C ALA A 56 3.18 4.74 -1.44
N VAL A 57 3.99 4.38 -0.45
CA VAL A 57 3.86 3.14 0.32
C VAL A 57 2.52 3.10 1.05
N GLN A 58 2.08 4.21 1.64
CA GLN A 58 0.80 4.30 2.32
C GLN A 58 -0.38 4.03 1.38
N GLN A 59 -0.40 4.63 0.18
CA GLN A 59 -1.46 4.42 -0.81
C GLN A 59 -1.47 3.00 -1.38
N GLY A 60 -0.29 2.37 -1.52
CA GLY A 60 -0.19 0.96 -1.89
C GLY A 60 -0.51 -0.01 -0.75
N SER A 61 -0.61 0.46 0.49
CA SER A 61 -0.85 -0.39 1.65
C SER A 61 -2.34 -0.66 1.84
N LYS A 62 -2.70 -1.95 1.95
CA LYS A 62 -4.05 -2.37 2.38
C LYS A 62 -4.42 -1.86 3.78
N CYS A 63 -3.43 -1.50 4.60
CA CYS A 63 -3.58 -1.13 6.00
C CYS A 63 -3.25 0.36 6.28
N GLY A 64 -3.13 1.20 5.25
CA GLY A 64 -2.88 2.63 5.42
C GLY A 64 -1.55 2.98 6.09
N GLY A 65 -0.53 2.12 5.96
CA GLY A 65 0.85 2.41 6.36
C GLY A 65 1.27 1.99 7.78
N GLN A 66 0.35 1.52 8.64
CA GLN A 66 0.67 1.08 10.01
C GLN A 66 1.12 -0.40 10.11
N GLY A 67 1.15 -1.12 9.00
CA GLY A 67 1.51 -2.54 8.96
C GLY A 67 0.40 -3.50 9.40
N PHE A 68 -0.66 -3.01 10.05
CA PHE A 68 -1.83 -3.81 10.39
C PHE A 68 -3.12 -2.99 10.31
N ALA A 69 -4.25 -3.67 10.11
CA ALA A 69 -5.57 -3.08 10.22
C ALA A 69 -6.27 -3.67 11.45
N LYS A 70 -6.89 -2.80 12.26
CA LYS A 70 -7.78 -3.21 13.34
C LYS A 70 -9.12 -2.47 13.25
N CYS A 71 -10.21 -3.14 13.58
CA CYS A 71 -11.49 -2.49 13.80
C CYS A 71 -11.60 -1.97 15.25
N ASN A 72 -12.49 -1.03 15.47
CA ASN A 72 -12.82 -0.50 16.80
C ASN A 72 -14.12 -1.14 17.36
N CYS A 73 -14.58 -2.24 16.77
CA CYS A 73 -15.79 -2.93 17.23
C CYS A 73 -15.57 -3.52 18.62
N THR A 74 -16.59 -3.41 19.46
CA THR A 74 -16.57 -4.06 20.77
C THR A 74 -16.82 -5.56 20.60
N GLN A 75 -16.35 -6.34 21.57
CA GLN A 75 -16.43 -7.80 21.53
C GLN A 75 -17.88 -8.24 21.69
N SER A 76 -18.56 -8.55 20.58
CA SER A 76 -19.89 -9.14 20.56
C SER A 76 -20.12 -9.90 19.25
N GLY A 77 -20.75 -11.08 19.32
CA GLY A 77 -20.94 -12.00 18.19
C GLY A 77 -21.83 -11.48 17.04
N THR A 78 -22.45 -10.31 17.20
CA THR A 78 -23.26 -9.65 16.16
C THR A 78 -22.52 -8.51 15.47
N GLN A 79 -21.39 -8.05 16.00
CA GLN A 79 -20.61 -6.98 15.41
C GLN A 79 -19.75 -7.49 14.26
N CYS A 80 -19.23 -6.58 13.43
CA CYS A 80 -18.45 -6.91 12.24
C CYS A 80 -19.21 -7.51 11.04
N LYS A 81 -20.54 -7.45 11.02
CA LYS A 81 -21.36 -7.83 9.84
C LYS A 81 -21.80 -6.66 8.95
N SER A 82 -21.42 -5.43 9.29
CA SER A 82 -21.85 -4.22 8.60
C SER A 82 -20.73 -3.19 8.50
N ASN A 83 -20.97 -2.13 7.74
CA ASN A 83 -20.05 -1.00 7.54
C ASN A 83 -19.71 -0.21 8.83
N LYS A 84 -20.33 -0.55 9.97
CA LYS A 84 -19.90 -0.09 11.30
C LYS A 84 -18.51 -0.64 11.66
N CYS A 85 -18.16 -1.82 11.15
CA CYS A 85 -16.82 -2.36 11.30
C CYS A 85 -15.88 -1.82 10.23
N LYS A 86 -14.78 -1.21 10.67
CA LYS A 86 -13.76 -0.67 9.78
C LYS A 86 -13.18 -1.73 8.85
N CYS A 87 -12.87 -2.93 9.36
CA CYS A 87 -12.33 -4.01 8.52
C CYS A 87 -13.35 -4.45 7.47
N PHE A 88 -14.60 -4.70 7.88
CA PHE A 88 -15.67 -5.07 6.95
C PHE A 88 -15.88 -4.00 5.87
N LYS A 89 -15.95 -2.72 6.27
CA LYS A 89 -16.10 -1.59 5.35
C LYS A 89 -14.98 -1.50 4.30
N THR A 90 -13.75 -1.84 4.67
CA THR A 90 -12.59 -1.83 3.76
C THR A 90 -12.37 -3.16 3.05
N GLY A 91 -13.31 -4.11 3.14
CA GLY A 91 -13.18 -5.44 2.54
C GLY A 91 -12.12 -6.34 3.20
N LEU A 92 -11.66 -6.00 4.40
CA LEU A 92 -10.69 -6.78 5.18
C LEU A 92 -11.40 -7.72 6.16
N LYS A 93 -10.83 -8.90 6.35
CA LYS A 93 -11.22 -9.83 7.40
C LYS A 93 -10.54 -9.46 8.72
N CYS A 94 -11.27 -9.57 9.82
CA CYS A 94 -10.75 -9.40 11.16
C CYS A 94 -9.78 -10.56 11.50
N ASN A 95 -8.71 -10.25 12.21
CA ASN A 95 -7.77 -11.24 12.73
C ASN A 95 -7.61 -11.08 14.26
N SER A 96 -6.63 -11.77 14.84
CA SER A 96 -6.34 -11.72 16.28
C SER A 96 -6.01 -10.32 16.81
N LYS A 97 -5.60 -9.36 15.94
CA LYS A 97 -5.36 -7.96 16.33
C LYS A 97 -6.65 -7.15 16.49
N CYS A 98 -7.77 -7.60 15.92
CA CYS A 98 -9.08 -6.98 16.09
C CYS A 98 -9.75 -7.49 17.37
N HIS A 99 -9.79 -8.80 17.51
CA HIS A 99 -10.40 -9.50 18.63
C HIS A 99 -9.52 -10.71 18.94
N ALA A 100 -9.22 -10.97 20.20
CA ALA A 100 -8.32 -12.05 20.60
C ALA A 100 -8.90 -13.45 20.25
N SER A 101 -9.61 -14.07 21.19
CA SER A 101 -10.08 -15.47 21.07
C SER A 101 -11.58 -15.62 20.80
N MET A 102 -12.30 -14.52 20.56
CA MET A 102 -13.77 -14.52 20.53
C MET A 102 -14.37 -14.69 19.13
N THR A 103 -15.67 -15.02 19.10
CA THR A 103 -16.47 -15.18 17.89
C THR A 103 -16.62 -13.83 17.19
N CYS A 104 -16.02 -13.74 16.00
CA CYS A 104 -16.20 -12.61 15.09
C CYS A 104 -16.75 -13.16 13.77
N PRO A 105 -17.90 -12.68 13.30
CA PRO A 105 -18.49 -13.17 12.05
C PRO A 105 -17.73 -12.73 10.80
N ASN A 106 -16.76 -11.80 10.94
CA ASN A 106 -15.86 -11.38 9.86
C ASN A 106 -14.42 -11.83 10.10
N LYS A 107 -14.19 -12.87 10.91
CA LYS A 107 -12.85 -13.41 11.15
C LYS A 107 -12.29 -14.09 9.89
N ILE A 108 -10.97 -14.07 9.74
CA ILE A 108 -10.22 -15.00 8.87
C ILE A 108 -10.38 -16.42 9.42
#